data_AF-A0A6M7VD27-F1
#
_entry.id   AF-A0A6M7VD27-F1
#
_cell.length_a   1.000
_cell.length_b   1.000
_cell.length_c   1.000
_cell.angle_alpha   90.00
_cell.angle_beta   90.00
_cell.angle_gamma   90.00
#
_symmetry.space_group_name_H-M   'P 1'
#
loop_
_entity.id
_entity.type
_entity.pdbx_description
1 polymer ?
#
loop_
_entity_poly.entity_id
_entity_poly.type
_entity_poly.pdbx_seq_one_letter_code
_entity_poly.pdbx_strand_id
1 'polypeptide(L)'
;MKRPATVRRRAKYKKEIDLDTLIALAALAISLLALGMSFYFWKRQFRPIVTATVKTHSGGNNGIAYKLVVLNSGSIPATNIRLIVYDQAGLKAALGAGASEDNQNRWLACFHHSTEIPLLQNGDRTSCSFGMTHMDPQQSFWKPRATFAIRIVYDDWFGAKYDSDPLNMLQIADSDRFTAPSR
;
A
#
# COMPACT_ATOMS: atom_id res chain seq x y z
N MET A 1 50.42 -18.99 -79.36
CA MET A 1 50.30 -18.35 -78.03
C MET A 1 48.82 -18.27 -77.65
N LYS A 2 48.30 -19.20 -76.84
CA LYS A 2 46.90 -19.21 -76.35
C LYS A 2 46.93 -19.02 -74.83
N ARG A 3 46.33 -17.94 -74.31
CA ARG A 3 46.12 -17.75 -72.87
C ARG A 3 44.86 -18.51 -72.44
N PRO A 4 44.84 -19.20 -71.29
CA PRO A 4 43.65 -19.88 -70.82
C PRO A 4 42.70 -18.89 -70.12
N ALA A 5 41.40 -19.04 -70.37
CA ALA A 5 40.35 -18.28 -69.73
C ALA A 5 40.22 -18.67 -68.24
N THR A 6 40.37 -17.69 -67.36
CA THR A 6 40.23 -17.87 -65.92
C THR A 6 38.75 -17.93 -65.54
N VAL A 7 38.25 -19.13 -65.27
CA VAL A 7 36.90 -19.36 -64.76
C VAL A 7 36.83 -18.88 -63.31
N ARG A 8 36.26 -17.68 -63.08
CA ARG A 8 35.90 -17.20 -61.73
C ARG A 8 34.68 -17.97 -61.22
N ARG A 9 34.90 -19.02 -60.43
CA ARG A 9 33.83 -19.63 -59.62
C ARG A 9 33.41 -18.66 -58.51
N ARG A 10 32.21 -18.09 -58.61
CA ARG A 10 31.53 -17.45 -57.47
C ARG A 10 31.16 -18.54 -56.48
N ALA A 11 31.84 -18.58 -55.34
CA ALA A 11 31.42 -19.42 -54.21
C ALA A 11 30.06 -18.90 -53.71
N LYS A 12 29.01 -19.70 -53.91
CA LYS A 12 27.72 -19.54 -53.21
C LYS A 12 27.99 -19.83 -51.73
N TYR A 13 28.10 -18.79 -50.91
CA TYR A 13 28.05 -18.95 -49.46
C TYR A 13 26.66 -19.46 -49.08
N LYS A 14 26.53 -20.78 -48.89
CA LYS A 14 25.39 -21.39 -48.23
C LYS A 14 25.60 -21.12 -46.74
N LYS A 15 24.75 -20.28 -46.14
CA LYS A 15 24.81 -19.94 -44.73
C LYS A 15 24.32 -21.16 -43.94
N GLU A 16 25.20 -22.15 -43.75
CA GLU A 16 24.96 -23.24 -42.80
C GLU A 16 25.04 -22.62 -41.40
N ILE A 17 23.92 -22.69 -40.67
CA ILE A 17 23.87 -22.21 -39.29
C ILE A 17 24.70 -23.20 -38.48
N ASP A 18 25.82 -22.72 -37.96
CA ASP A 18 26.70 -23.51 -37.11
C ASP A 18 26.01 -23.86 -35.78
N LEU A 19 26.30 -25.02 -35.22
CA LEU A 19 25.72 -25.49 -33.96
C LEU A 19 25.98 -24.48 -32.83
N ASP A 20 27.17 -23.89 -32.82
CA ASP A 20 27.57 -22.84 -31.87
C ASP A 20 26.70 -21.58 -32.02
N THR A 21 26.33 -21.22 -33.26
CA THR A 21 25.43 -20.09 -33.51
C THR A 21 24.02 -20.39 -32.98
N LEU A 22 23.56 -21.64 -33.10
CA LEU A 22 22.26 -22.07 -32.62
C LEU A 22 22.19 -22.12 -31.09
N ILE A 23 23.27 -22.59 -30.44
CA ILE A 23 23.44 -22.54 -28.98
C ILE A 23 23.46 -21.08 -28.50
N ALA A 24 24.22 -20.20 -29.16
CA ALA A 24 24.29 -18.78 -28.81
C ALA A 24 22.92 -18.09 -28.92
N LEU A 25 22.16 -18.39 -29.98
CA LEU A 25 20.79 -17.87 -30.15
C LEU A 25 19.84 -18.36 -29.05
N ALA A 26 19.91 -19.65 -28.70
CA ALA A 26 19.10 -20.20 -27.62
C ALA A 26 19.47 -19.57 -26.27
N ALA A 27 20.77 -19.43 -25.97
CA ALA A 27 21.25 -18.78 -24.75
C ALA A 27 20.80 -17.31 -24.67
N LEU A 28 20.85 -16.57 -25.78
CA LEU A 28 20.35 -15.19 -25.85
C LEU A 28 18.85 -15.12 -25.57
N ALA A 29 18.05 -16.01 -26.18
CA ALA A 29 16.60 -16.04 -25.96
C ALA A 29 16.25 -16.33 -24.48
N ILE A 30 16.92 -17.30 -23.87
CA ILE A 30 16.76 -17.63 -22.44
C ILE A 30 17.14 -16.42 -21.57
N SER A 31 18.25 -15.74 -21.90
CA SER A 31 18.71 -14.57 -21.16
C SER A 31 17.71 -13.40 -21.23
N LEU A 32 17.11 -13.16 -22.40
CA LEU A 32 16.08 -12.13 -22.56
C LEU A 32 14.79 -12.47 -21.80
N LEU A 33 14.36 -13.74 -21.81
CA LEU A 33 13.22 -14.21 -21.01
C LEU A 33 13.49 -14.04 -19.52
N ALA A 34 14.67 -14.43 -19.05
CA ALA A 34 15.08 -14.26 -17.66
C ALA A 34 15.07 -12.78 -17.26
N LEU A 35 15.66 -11.90 -18.08
CA LEU A 35 15.66 -10.46 -17.84
C LEU A 35 14.24 -9.87 -17.78
N GLY A 36 13.37 -10.29 -18.71
CA GLY A 36 11.97 -9.87 -18.71
C GLY A 36 11.23 -10.29 -17.44
N MET A 37 11.43 -11.54 -16.99
CA MET A 37 10.87 -12.01 -15.73
C MET A 37 11.44 -11.25 -14.53
N SER A 38 12.75 -11.00 -14.48
CA SER A 38 13.37 -10.21 -13.42
C SER A 38 12.76 -8.82 -13.32
N PHE A 39 12.57 -8.13 -14.45
CA PHE A 39 11.96 -6.79 -14.46
C PHE A 39 10.49 -6.83 -14.02
N TYR A 40 9.74 -7.83 -14.45
CA TYR A 40 8.35 -8.03 -14.06
C TYR A 40 8.19 -8.26 -12.55
N PHE A 41 9.01 -9.15 -11.97
CA PHE A 41 8.98 -9.40 -10.52
C PHE A 41 9.49 -8.20 -9.72
N TRP A 42 10.51 -7.51 -10.22
CA TRP A 42 11.02 -6.28 -9.61
C TRP A 42 9.90 -5.24 -9.50
N LYS A 43 9.19 -4.95 -10.59
CA LYS A 43 8.04 -4.02 -10.58
C LYS A 43 6.94 -4.40 -9.57
N ARG A 44 6.71 -5.70 -9.33
CA ARG A 44 5.71 -6.16 -8.35
C ARG A 44 6.18 -6.12 -6.90
N GLN A 45 7.47 -6.38 -6.67
CA GLN A 45 8.06 -6.40 -5.33
C GLN A 45 8.36 -4.99 -4.81
N PHE A 46 8.64 -4.04 -5.70
CA PHE A 46 8.93 -2.65 -5.38
C PHE A 46 7.66 -1.81 -5.39
N ARG A 47 6.80 -2.02 -4.38
CA ARG A 47 5.54 -1.28 -4.20
C ARG A 47 5.42 -0.67 -2.80
N PRO A 48 4.69 0.43 -2.61
CA PRO A 48 4.26 0.87 -1.29
C PRO A 48 3.22 -0.10 -0.74
N ILE A 49 3.11 -0.17 0.59
CA ILE A 49 2.08 -0.95 1.28
C ILE A 49 1.62 -0.10 2.45
N VAL A 50 0.54 0.65 2.24
CA VAL A 50 0.01 1.57 3.24
C VAL A 50 -1.08 0.90 4.05
N THR A 51 -0.97 0.98 5.37
CA THR A 51 -1.94 0.45 6.32
C THR A 51 -2.31 1.51 7.35
N ALA A 52 -3.54 1.48 7.84
CA ALA A 52 -3.99 2.32 8.93
C ALA A 52 -4.40 1.45 10.13
N THR A 53 -4.14 1.93 11.34
CA THR A 53 -4.49 1.24 12.58
C THR A 53 -4.78 2.24 13.68
N VAL A 54 -5.77 1.93 14.52
CA VAL A 54 -6.08 2.74 15.70
C VAL A 54 -5.15 2.31 16.83
N LYS A 55 -4.46 3.27 17.43
CA LYS A 55 -3.59 3.04 18.59
C LYS A 55 -4.00 3.88 19.77
N THR A 56 -3.74 3.37 20.96
CA THR A 56 -3.78 4.14 22.19
C THR A 56 -2.78 5.28 22.10
N HIS A 57 -3.25 6.50 22.33
CA HIS A 57 -2.40 7.67 22.53
C HIS A 57 -2.10 7.82 24.02
N SER A 58 -3.14 7.71 24.86
CA SER A 58 -3.04 7.75 26.32
C SER A 58 -4.23 7.00 26.92
N GLY A 59 -3.97 6.15 27.91
CA GLY A 59 -4.99 5.44 28.70
C GLY A 59 -4.94 5.88 30.16
N GLY A 60 -6.10 6.16 30.74
CA GLY A 60 -6.25 6.50 32.15
C GLY A 60 -7.42 5.76 32.78
N ASN A 61 -7.68 6.04 34.06
CA ASN A 61 -8.79 5.38 34.77
C ASN A 61 -10.14 5.69 34.14
N ASN A 62 -10.34 6.91 33.62
CA ASN A 62 -11.63 7.36 33.13
C ASN A 62 -11.86 7.13 31.63
N GLY A 63 -10.82 6.83 30.86
CA GLY A 63 -10.95 6.69 29.40
C GLY A 63 -9.63 6.44 28.66
N ILE A 64 -9.76 6.18 27.36
CA ILE A 64 -8.64 5.93 26.44
C ILE A 64 -8.77 6.89 25.26
N ALA A 65 -7.77 7.74 25.08
CA ALA A 65 -7.62 8.58 23.90
C ALA A 65 -6.89 7.80 22.81
N TYR A 66 -7.37 7.90 21.57
CA TYR A 66 -6.81 7.19 20.43
C TYR A 66 -6.17 8.13 19.41
N LYS A 67 -5.24 7.56 18.65
CA LYS A 67 -4.68 8.14 17.44
C LYS A 67 -4.85 7.15 16.29
N LEU A 68 -5.09 7.67 15.09
CA LEU A 68 -5.07 6.87 13.87
C LEU A 68 -3.65 6.94 13.32
N VAL A 69 -3.00 5.79 13.21
CA VAL A 69 -1.63 5.67 12.71
C VAL A 69 -1.67 5.09 11.30
N VAL A 70 -1.05 5.80 10.36
CA VAL A 70 -0.84 5.33 8.99
C VAL A 70 0.63 4.94 8.84
N LEU A 71 0.89 3.73 8.37
CA LEU A 71 2.22 3.13 8.21
C LEU A 71 2.42 2.72 6.76
N ASN A 72 3.58 3.03 6.18
CA ASN A 72 4.02 2.45 4.92
C ASN A 72 5.05 1.35 5.20
N SER A 73 4.64 0.08 5.08
CA SER A 73 5.53 -1.08 5.22
C SER A 73 6.04 -1.60 3.86
N GLY A 74 5.76 -0.87 2.77
CA GLY A 74 6.22 -1.23 1.43
C GLY A 74 7.67 -0.85 1.21
N SER A 75 8.24 -1.28 0.09
CA SER A 75 9.66 -1.11 -0.23
C SER A 75 10.02 0.24 -0.84
N ILE A 76 9.03 1.05 -1.21
CA ILE A 76 9.19 2.41 -1.75
C ILE A 76 8.24 3.41 -1.07
N PRO A 77 8.49 4.73 -1.16
CA PRO A 77 7.61 5.75 -0.59
C PRO A 77 6.21 5.73 -1.20
N ALA A 78 5.21 6.08 -0.39
CA ALA A 78 3.84 6.32 -0.81
C ALA A 78 3.56 7.82 -0.83
N THR A 79 2.77 8.28 -1.79
CA THR A 79 2.40 9.70 -1.97
C THR A 79 0.89 9.85 -2.12
N ASN A 80 0.38 11.07 -1.92
CA ASN A 80 -1.03 11.43 -2.10
C ASN A 80 -2.01 10.50 -1.36
N ILE A 81 -1.64 10.08 -0.14
CA ILE A 81 -2.40 9.07 0.61
C ILE A 81 -3.67 9.72 1.15
N ARG A 82 -4.82 9.12 0.87
CA ARG A 82 -6.12 9.53 1.38
C ARG A 82 -6.86 8.37 2.01
N LEU A 83 -7.57 8.66 3.09
CA LEU A 83 -8.37 7.70 3.84
C LEU A 83 -9.84 7.96 3.55
N ILE A 84 -10.53 6.97 3.02
CA ILE A 84 -11.93 7.07 2.61
C ILE A 84 -12.75 6.10 3.44
N VAL A 85 -13.79 6.57 4.12
CA VAL A 85 -14.71 5.69 4.83
C VAL A 85 -15.53 4.92 3.80
N TYR A 86 -15.35 3.61 3.75
CA TYR A 86 -16.05 2.74 2.80
C TYR A 86 -17.43 2.36 3.32
N ASP A 87 -17.51 2.05 4.62
CA ASP A 87 -18.76 1.67 5.28
C ASP A 87 -19.27 2.81 6.18
N GLN A 88 -20.10 3.69 5.60
CA GLN A 88 -20.72 4.80 6.33
C GLN A 88 -21.70 4.31 7.41
N ALA A 89 -22.36 3.18 7.20
CA ALA A 89 -23.27 2.60 8.17
C ALA A 89 -22.49 2.05 9.37
N GLY A 90 -21.40 1.32 9.12
CA GLY A 90 -20.48 0.85 10.14
C GLY A 90 -19.82 1.98 10.93
N LEU A 91 -19.40 3.06 10.25
CA LEU A 91 -18.90 4.26 10.93
C LEU A 91 -19.95 4.83 11.90
N LYS A 92 -21.18 5.03 11.44
CA LYS A 92 -22.27 5.53 12.30
C LYS A 92 -22.57 4.59 13.46
N ALA A 93 -22.51 3.27 13.22
CA ALA A 93 -22.68 2.27 14.26
C ALA A 93 -21.55 2.31 15.30
N ALA A 94 -20.32 2.68 14.88
CA ALA A 94 -19.14 2.79 15.73
C ALA A 94 -19.12 4.06 16.61
N LEU A 95 -19.88 5.10 16.26
CA LEU A 95 -19.97 6.31 17.06
C LEU A 95 -20.68 6.07 18.40
N GLY A 96 -20.12 6.65 19.46
CA GLY A 96 -20.69 6.67 20.81
C GLY A 96 -21.67 7.83 21.00
N ALA A 97 -22.30 7.90 22.18
CA ALA A 97 -23.29 8.94 22.47
C ALA A 97 -22.67 10.35 22.57
N GLY A 98 -21.36 10.44 22.87
CA GLY A 98 -20.61 11.71 22.91
C GLY A 98 -20.16 12.24 21.54
N ALA A 99 -20.51 11.56 20.45
CA ALA A 99 -20.17 11.98 19.08
C ALA A 99 -21.13 13.07 18.57
N SER A 100 -21.10 14.26 19.18
CA SER A 100 -21.77 15.45 18.64
C SER A 100 -21.24 15.81 17.24
N GLU A 101 -22.00 16.58 16.47
CA GLU A 101 -21.62 17.01 15.12
C GLU A 101 -20.26 17.75 15.11
N ASP A 102 -20.04 18.65 16.07
CA ASP A 102 -18.76 19.34 16.24
C ASP A 102 -17.60 18.38 16.51
N ASN A 103 -17.83 17.37 17.36
CA ASN A 103 -16.82 16.35 17.63
C ASN A 103 -16.55 15.49 16.40
N GLN A 104 -17.59 15.11 15.65
CA GLN A 104 -17.43 14.37 14.40
C GLN A 104 -16.58 15.15 13.40
N ASN A 105 -16.87 16.44 13.19
CA ASN A 105 -16.10 17.30 12.29
C ASN A 105 -14.62 17.40 12.69
N ARG A 106 -14.31 17.40 13.99
CA ARG A 106 -12.92 17.47 14.48
C ARG A 106 -12.19 16.14 14.37
N TRP A 107 -12.77 15.06 14.86
CA TRP A 107 -12.10 13.76 14.97
C TRP A 107 -12.11 12.95 13.67
N LEU A 108 -13.05 13.23 12.76
CA LEU A 108 -13.13 12.61 11.43
C LEU A 108 -12.48 13.46 10.32
N ALA A 109 -11.82 14.57 10.67
CA ALA A 109 -11.13 15.43 9.71
C ALA A 109 -10.09 14.68 8.85
N CYS A 110 -9.52 13.58 9.38
CA CYS A 110 -8.60 12.71 8.66
C CYS A 110 -9.23 11.95 7.47
N PHE A 111 -10.56 11.87 7.41
CA PHE A 111 -11.32 11.27 6.31
C PHE A 111 -11.90 12.29 5.33
N HIS A 112 -11.65 13.59 5.56
CA HIS A 112 -12.11 14.62 4.63
C HIS A 112 -11.37 14.49 3.29
N HIS A 113 -12.08 14.77 2.19
CA HIS A 113 -11.52 14.69 0.84
C HIS A 113 -10.32 15.62 0.59
N SER A 114 -10.21 16.70 1.36
CA SER A 114 -9.10 17.66 1.30
C SER A 114 -7.90 17.25 2.16
N THR A 115 -8.04 16.27 3.04
CA THR A 115 -6.95 15.81 3.90
C THR A 115 -6.17 14.73 3.18
N GLU A 116 -4.89 15.00 2.94
CA GLU A 116 -3.96 14.07 2.33
C GLU A 116 -2.65 14.01 3.12
N ILE A 117 -2.03 12.83 3.14
CA ILE A 117 -0.64 12.68 3.57
C ILE A 117 0.19 12.74 2.29
N PRO A 118 0.94 13.85 2.06
CA PRO A 118 1.59 14.08 0.77
C PRO A 118 2.70 13.06 0.49
N LEU A 119 3.42 12.64 1.53
CA LEU A 119 4.53 11.70 1.43
C LEU A 119 4.64 10.89 2.72
N LEU A 120 4.81 9.57 2.57
CA LEU A 120 5.15 8.66 3.65
C LEU A 120 6.28 7.74 3.19
N GLN A 121 7.45 7.92 3.79
CA GLN A 121 8.66 7.15 3.47
C GLN A 121 8.46 5.66 3.78
N ASN A 122 9.25 4.80 3.13
CA ASN A 122 9.29 3.38 3.46
C ASN A 122 9.68 3.19 4.93
N GLY A 123 8.88 2.39 5.66
CA GLY A 123 9.08 2.07 7.07
C GLY A 123 8.59 3.15 8.02
N ASP A 124 8.16 4.30 7.50
CA ASP A 124 7.75 5.44 8.30
C ASP A 124 6.25 5.44 8.58
N ARG A 125 5.86 6.19 9.62
CA ARG A 125 4.48 6.32 10.08
C ARG A 125 4.14 7.76 10.42
N THR A 126 2.89 8.11 10.14
CA THR A 126 2.29 9.36 10.60
C THR A 126 1.04 9.08 11.40
N SER A 127 0.56 10.05 12.16
CA SER A 127 -0.65 9.88 12.96
C SER A 127 -1.43 11.17 13.15
N CYS A 128 -2.73 11.01 13.35
CA CYS A 128 -3.62 12.10 13.76
C CYS A 128 -4.47 11.67 14.97
N SER A 129 -5.01 12.68 15.66
CA SER A 129 -5.94 12.51 16.78
C SER A 129 -7.21 11.78 16.33
N PHE A 130 -7.68 10.79 17.08
CA PHE A 130 -8.75 9.89 16.62
C PHE A 130 -9.75 9.45 17.70
N GLY A 131 -10.32 10.42 18.40
CA GLY A 131 -11.39 10.25 19.38
C GLY A 131 -10.93 9.63 20.69
N MET A 132 -11.91 9.32 21.52
CA MET A 132 -11.70 8.64 22.80
C MET A 132 -12.87 7.72 23.16
N THR A 133 -12.60 6.75 24.01
CA THR A 133 -13.61 6.04 24.81
C THR A 133 -13.50 6.53 26.25
N HIS A 134 -14.62 6.57 26.95
CA HIS A 134 -14.71 7.03 28.33
C HIS A 134 -15.58 6.06 29.15
N MET A 135 -15.42 6.05 30.48
CA MET A 135 -16.27 5.26 31.37
C MET A 135 -17.74 5.67 31.28
N ASP A 136 -17.98 6.98 31.17
CA ASP A 136 -19.27 7.55 30.84
C ASP A 136 -19.54 7.44 29.31
N PRO A 137 -20.56 6.69 28.88
CA PRO A 137 -20.92 6.56 27.46
C PRO A 137 -21.26 7.89 26.80
N GLN A 138 -21.77 8.89 27.54
CA GLN A 138 -22.12 10.21 27.01
C GLN A 138 -20.90 11.05 26.62
N GLN A 139 -19.73 10.69 27.13
CA GLN A 139 -18.46 11.35 26.82
C GLN A 139 -17.62 10.56 25.81
N SER A 140 -18.06 9.35 25.46
CA SER A 140 -17.35 8.48 24.53
C SER A 140 -17.66 8.88 23.09
N PHE A 141 -16.62 9.24 22.34
CA PHE A 141 -16.74 9.47 20.90
C PHE A 141 -16.92 8.16 20.13
N TRP A 142 -16.24 7.10 20.56
CA TRP A 142 -16.37 5.76 19.98
C TRP A 142 -17.07 4.78 20.91
N LYS A 143 -17.75 3.80 20.34
CA LYS A 143 -18.14 2.59 21.08
C LYS A 143 -16.92 1.67 21.23
N PRO A 144 -16.69 1.08 22.43
CA PRO A 144 -15.60 0.14 22.63
C PRO A 144 -15.71 -1.06 21.68
N ARG A 145 -14.57 -1.50 21.12
CA ARG A 145 -14.43 -2.63 20.19
C ARG A 145 -15.20 -2.49 18.88
N ALA A 146 -15.75 -1.32 18.58
CA ALA A 146 -16.40 -1.08 17.31
C ALA A 146 -15.41 -1.23 16.15
N THR A 147 -15.91 -1.69 15.02
CA THR A 147 -15.14 -1.86 13.79
C THR A 147 -15.84 -1.20 12.63
N PHE A 148 -15.06 -0.65 11.69
CA PHE A 148 -15.58 -0.17 10.42
C PHE A 148 -14.50 -0.20 9.35
N ALA A 149 -14.93 -0.32 8.09
CA ALA A 149 -14.04 -0.44 6.95
C ALA A 149 -13.69 0.93 6.36
N ILE A 150 -12.40 1.13 6.10
CA ILE A 150 -11.90 2.24 5.29
C ILE A 150 -11.19 1.71 4.03
N ARG A 151 -11.13 2.54 3.01
CA ARG A 151 -10.28 2.37 1.84
C ARG A 151 -9.14 3.36 1.92
N ILE A 152 -7.92 2.88 1.70
CA ILE A 152 -6.73 3.71 1.60
C ILE A 152 -6.39 3.81 0.12
N VAL A 153 -6.37 5.02 -0.42
CA VAL A 153 -5.94 5.27 -1.79
C VAL A 153 -4.63 6.04 -1.76
N TYR A 154 -3.68 5.68 -2.62
CA TYR A 154 -2.36 6.29 -2.64
C TYR A 154 -1.67 6.04 -3.98
N ASP A 155 -0.62 6.80 -4.24
CA ASP A 155 0.25 6.64 -5.41
C ASP A 155 1.63 6.16 -4.97
N ASP A 156 2.34 5.42 -5.83
CA ASP A 156 3.77 5.18 -5.63
C ASP A 156 4.62 6.37 -6.09
N TRP A 157 5.92 6.29 -5.82
CA TRP A 157 6.90 7.28 -6.26
C TRP A 157 7.01 7.42 -7.79
N PHE A 158 6.55 6.43 -8.56
CA PHE A 158 6.62 6.39 -10.02
C PHE A 158 5.29 6.74 -10.70
N GLY A 159 4.27 7.14 -9.93
CA GLY A 159 2.95 7.56 -10.41
C GLY A 159 1.94 6.42 -10.65
N ALA A 160 2.24 5.18 -10.26
CA ALA A 160 1.25 4.11 -10.24
C ALA A 160 0.25 4.32 -9.10
N LYS A 161 -1.04 4.13 -9.40
CA LYS A 161 -2.12 4.36 -8.44
C LYS A 161 -2.58 3.06 -7.79
N TYR A 162 -2.87 3.13 -6.50
CA TYR A 162 -3.36 2.01 -5.69
C TYR A 162 -4.69 2.42 -5.06
N ASP A 163 -5.78 1.99 -5.68
CA ASP A 163 -7.16 2.24 -5.20
C ASP A 163 -7.97 0.95 -5.01
N SER A 164 -7.44 -0.19 -5.45
CA SER A 164 -8.08 -1.51 -5.43
C SER A 164 -7.55 -2.44 -4.35
N ASP A 165 -6.68 -1.96 -3.46
CA ASP A 165 -6.20 -2.75 -2.33
C ASP A 165 -7.37 -3.17 -1.41
N PRO A 166 -7.23 -4.28 -0.67
CA PRO A 166 -8.25 -4.73 0.27
C PRO A 166 -8.64 -3.63 1.28
N LEU A 167 -9.90 -3.65 1.69
CA LEU A 167 -10.39 -2.72 2.71
C LEU A 167 -9.62 -2.91 4.01
N ASN A 168 -9.27 -1.79 4.64
CA ASN A 168 -8.61 -1.78 5.93
C ASN A 168 -9.66 -1.67 7.05
N MET A 169 -9.70 -2.68 7.91
CA MET A 169 -10.64 -2.73 9.03
C MET A 169 -10.05 -2.00 10.24
N LEU A 170 -10.61 -0.83 10.56
CA LEU A 170 -10.27 -0.12 11.79
C LEU A 170 -11.04 -0.74 12.95
N GLN A 171 -10.35 -0.98 14.07
CA GLN A 171 -10.95 -1.45 15.31
C GLN A 171 -10.63 -0.49 16.45
N ILE A 172 -11.65 -0.05 17.18
CA ILE A 172 -11.47 0.78 18.38
C ILE A 172 -11.13 -0.13 19.56
N ALA A 173 -9.84 -0.37 19.77
CA ALA A 173 -9.33 -1.17 20.87
C ALA A 173 -8.10 -0.53 21.51
N ASP A 174 -7.84 -0.89 22.76
CA ASP A 174 -6.58 -0.54 23.41
C ASP A 174 -5.44 -1.30 22.70
N SER A 175 -4.50 -0.57 22.11
CA SER A 175 -3.34 -1.18 21.46
C SER A 175 -2.22 -1.55 22.43
N ASP A 176 -2.22 -0.97 23.63
CA ASP A 176 -1.16 -1.19 24.62
C ASP A 176 -1.42 -2.46 25.42
N ARG A 177 -2.67 -2.96 25.39
CA ARG A 177 -3.09 -4.18 26.08
C ARG A 177 -3.92 -5.05 25.16
N PHE A 178 -3.42 -6.25 24.89
CA PHE A 178 -4.16 -7.28 24.15
C PHE A 178 -5.43 -7.75 24.90
N THR A 179 -5.42 -7.67 26.24
CA THR A 179 -6.55 -7.99 27.11
C THR A 179 -7.04 -6.73 27.83
N ALA A 180 -8.34 -6.51 27.84
CA ALA A 180 -8.92 -5.53 28.74
C ALA A 180 -8.72 -6.01 30.20
N PRO A 181 -8.49 -5.11 31.18
CA PRO A 181 -8.81 -5.47 32.55
C PRO A 181 -10.29 -5.84 32.57
N SER A 182 -10.60 -7.06 33.04
CA SER A 182 -11.96 -7.51 33.29
C SER A 182 -12.69 -6.42 34.08
N ARG A 183 -13.80 -5.93 33.53
CA ARG A 183 -14.82 -5.30 34.35
C ARG A 183 -15.46 -6.38 35.22
#